data_AF-A0A3M3YQ36-F1
#
_entry.id   AF-A0A3M3YQ36-F1
#
_cell.length_a   1.000
_cell.length_b   1.000
_cell.length_c   1.000
_cell.angle_alpha   90.00
_cell.angle_beta   90.00
_cell.angle_gamma   90.00
#
_symmetry.space_group_name_H-M   'P 1'
#
loop_
_entity.id
_entity.type
_entity.pdbx_description
1 polymer ?
#
loop_
_entity_poly.entity_id
_entity_poly.type
_entity_poly.pdbx_seq_one_letter_code
_entity_poly.pdbx_strand_id
1 'polypeptide(L)' 'MLQLNNFSLKNPFLVFGMDQEKSGVLHTRMPLIEVDNVQMRRIFEELIDVASGIRKAFKLK' A
#
# COMPACT_ATOMS: atom_id res chain seq x y z
N MET A 1 4.66 7.49 -10.99
CA MET A 1 4.04 7.47 -9.64
C MET A 1 2.54 7.18 -9.75
N LEU A 2 1.74 8.04 -10.38
CA LEU A 2 0.27 7.87 -10.47
C LEU A 2 -0.20 6.57 -11.15
N GLN A 3 0.58 6.01 -12.08
CA GLN A 3 0.29 4.72 -12.73
C GLN A 3 0.26 3.52 -11.75
N LEU A 4 0.87 3.63 -10.57
CA LEU A 4 0.78 2.59 -9.54
C LEU A 4 -0.63 2.47 -8.95
N ASN A 5 -1.46 3.52 -9.12
CA ASN A 5 -2.84 3.56 -8.67
C ASN A 5 -3.82 3.21 -9.80
N ASN A 6 -3.34 2.54 -10.87
CA ASN A 6 -4.24 2.04 -11.91
C ASN A 6 -5.29 1.12 -11.28
N PHE A 7 -6.55 1.30 -11.72
CA PHE A 7 -7.67 0.53 -11.21
C PHE A 7 -7.40 -0.97 -11.28
N SER A 8 -7.72 -1.68 -10.21
CA SER A 8 -7.70 -3.15 -10.17
C SER A 8 -8.75 -3.67 -9.19
N LEU A 9 -9.15 -4.92 -9.38
CA LEU A 9 -10.03 -5.64 -8.45
C LEU A 9 -9.26 -6.32 -7.30
N LYS A 10 -7.97 -6.00 -7.11
CA LYS A 10 -7.21 -6.53 -5.97
C LYS A 10 -7.78 -5.98 -4.66
N ASN A 11 -7.94 -6.86 -3.67
CA ASN A 11 -8.41 -6.51 -2.33
C ASN A 11 -7.40 -6.98 -1.26
N PRO A 12 -6.88 -6.08 -0.41
CA PRO A 12 -7.16 -4.64 -0.41
C PRO A 12 -6.37 -3.87 -1.46
N PHE A 13 -6.99 -2.82 -2.01
CA PHE A 13 -6.32 -1.93 -2.95
C PHE A 13 -5.32 -1.05 -2.22
N LEU A 14 -4.07 -1.04 -2.68
CA LEU A 14 -3.02 -0.20 -2.12
C LEU A 14 -2.94 1.11 -2.90
N VAL A 15 -2.91 2.23 -2.19
CA VAL A 15 -2.81 3.58 -2.78
C VAL A 15 -1.45 4.17 -2.42
N PHE A 16 -0.69 4.55 -3.45
CA PHE A 16 0.56 5.27 -3.29
C PHE A 16 0.40 6.74 -3.62
N GLY A 17 0.92 7.62 -2.76
CA GLY A 17 0.84 9.06 -2.93
C GLY A 17 1.94 9.80 -2.19
N MET A 18 1.76 11.10 -2.04
CA MET A 18 2.63 11.96 -1.26
C MET A 18 1.83 12.63 -0.14
N ASP A 19 2.44 12.79 1.02
CA ASP A 19 1.87 13.61 2.10
C ASP A 19 2.22 15.11 1.93
N GLN A 20 1.82 15.91 2.91
CA GLN A 20 2.07 17.36 2.93
C GLN A 20 3.57 17.72 3.02
N GLU A 21 4.38 16.82 3.56
CA GLU A 21 5.84 16.98 3.70
C GLU A 21 6.60 16.45 2.46
N LYS A 22 5.86 16.05 1.42
CA LYS A 22 6.40 15.46 0.18
C LYS A 22 7.06 14.10 0.39
N SER A 23 6.73 13.39 1.47
CA SER A 23 7.16 12.02 1.71
C SER A 23 6.24 11.04 0.96
N GLY A 24 6.81 9.96 0.43
CA GLY A 24 6.03 8.90 -0.23
C GLY A 24 5.25 8.08 0.79
N VAL A 25 3.94 7.95 0.61
CA VAL A 25 3.05 7.22 1.52
C VAL A 25 2.31 6.12 0.76
N LEU A 26 2.38 4.90 1.29
CA LEU A 26 1.58 3.75 0.85
C LEU A 26 0.54 3.45 1.93
N HIS A 27 -0.74 3.43 1.57
CA HIS A 27 -1.81 3.12 2.51
C HIS A 27 -2.90 2.26 1.87
N THR A 28 -3.69 1.62 2.72
CA THR A 28 -4.90 0.91 2.34
C THR A 28 -5.96 1.04 3.41
N ARG A 29 -7.21 0.68 3.09
CA ARG A 29 -8.35 0.73 4.01
C ARG A 29 -9.17 -0.55 3.84
N MET A 30 -9.57 -1.14 4.96
CA MET A 30 -10.52 -2.26 4.99
C MET A 30 -11.50 -2.09 6.16
N PRO A 31 -12.79 -2.42 5.98
CA PRO A 31 -13.73 -2.49 7.08
C PRO A 31 -13.34 -3.61 8.05
N LEU A 32 -13.28 -3.31 9.35
CA LEU A 32 -12.89 -4.30 10.36
C LEU A 32 -13.83 -5.52 10.43
N ILE A 33 -15.09 -5.37 9.98
CA ILE A 33 -16.03 -6.48 9.89
C ILE A 33 -15.66 -7.50 8.79
N GLU A 34 -14.84 -7.11 7.83
CA GLU A 34 -14.43 -7.94 6.69
C GLU A 34 -13.08 -8.64 6.91
N VAL A 35 -12.35 -8.29 7.97
CA VAL A 35 -10.99 -8.80 8.22
C VAL A 35 -10.81 -9.33 9.64
N ASP A 36 -10.30 -10.56 9.72
CA ASP A 36 -9.78 -11.12 10.97
C ASP A 36 -8.30 -10.72 11.19
N ASN A 37 -7.73 -11.16 12.32
CA ASN A 37 -6.35 -10.86 12.68
C ASN A 37 -5.30 -11.49 11.74
N VAL A 38 -5.57 -12.69 11.19
CA VAL A 38 -4.68 -13.38 10.25
C VAL A 38 -4.68 -12.65 8.91
N GLN A 39 -5.85 -12.25 8.43
CA GLN A 39 -6.01 -11.46 7.22
C GLN A 39 -5.35 -10.10 7.35
N MET A 40 -5.57 -9.38 8.46
CA MET A 40 -4.87 -8.13 8.74
C MET A 40 -3.35 -8.29 8.72
N ARG A 41 -2.81 -9.38 9.28
CA ARG A 41 -1.37 -9.63 9.25
C ARG A 41 -0.87 -9.83 7.82
N ARG A 42 -1.57 -10.63 7.01
CA ARG A 42 -1.21 -10.85 5.59
C ARG A 42 -1.21 -9.54 4.79
N ILE A 43 -2.23 -8.72 4.99
CA ILE A 43 -2.35 -7.40 4.35
C ILE A 43 -1.17 -6.50 4.75
N PHE A 44 -0.80 -6.52 6.03
CA PHE A 44 0.32 -5.73 6.52
C PHE A 44 1.65 -6.18 5.89
N GLU A 45 1.92 -7.49 5.82
CA GLU A 45 3.13 -8.00 5.16
C GLU A 45 3.16 -7.65 3.66
N GLU A 46 2.03 -7.79 2.95
CA GLU A 46 1.93 -7.39 1.54
C GLU A 46 2.23 -5.89 1.36
N LEU A 47 1.72 -5.04 2.26
CA LEU A 47 1.99 -3.61 2.25
C LEU A 47 3.48 -3.32 2.40
N ILE A 48 4.19 -4.02 3.29
CA ILE A 48 5.64 -3.88 3.49
C ILE A 48 6.42 -4.32 2.23
N ASP A 49 6.05 -5.45 1.63
CA ASP A 49 6.69 -5.94 0.41
C ASP A 49 6.53 -4.98 -0.76
N VAL A 50 5.32 -4.45 -0.96
CA VAL A 50 5.05 -3.45 -2.00
C VAL A 50 5.80 -2.14 -1.71
N ALA A 51 5.82 -1.67 -0.46
CA ALA A 51 6.59 -0.49 -0.08
C ALA A 51 8.09 -0.66 -0.37
N SER A 52 8.65 -1.84 -0.08
CA SER A 52 10.04 -2.19 -0.40
C SER A 52 10.31 -2.17 -1.92
N GLY A 53 9.39 -2.72 -2.70
CA GLY A 53 9.44 -2.69 -4.17
C GLY A 53 9.43 -1.26 -4.72
N ILE A 54 8.53 -0.42 -4.22
CA ILE A 54 8.43 1.01 -4.60
C ILE A 54 9.72 1.74 -4.21
N ARG A 55 10.20 1.57 -2.98
CA ARG A 55 11.43 2.22 -2.50
C ARG A 55 12.62 1.90 -3.40
N LYS A 56 12.80 0.64 -3.78
CA LYS A 56 13.85 0.20 -4.71
C LYS A 56 13.67 0.81 -6.11
N ALA A 57 12.45 0.77 -6.66
CA ALA A 57 12.14 1.27 -8.00
C ALA A 57 12.36 2.79 -8.14
N PHE A 58 11.98 3.57 -7.13
CA PHE A 58 12.10 5.03 -7.13
C PHE A 58 13.40 5.54 -6.49
N LYS A 59 14.28 4.64 -6.01
CA LYS A 59 15.51 4.98 -5.28
C LYS A 59 15.26 5.95 -4.12
N LEU A 60 14.15 5.74 -3.41
CA LEU A 60 13.79 6.56 -2.24
C LEU A 60 14.73 6.21 -1.09
N LYS A 61 15.28 7.25 -0.43
CA LYS A 61 16.19 7.10 0.69
C LYS A 61 15.50 6.44 1.88
#